data_AF-A0A2M6VEL2-F1
#
_entry.id   AF-A0A2M6VEL2-F1
#
_cell.length_a   1.000
_cell.length_b   1.000
_cell.length_c   1.000
_cell.angle_alpha   90.00
_cell.angle_beta   90.00
_cell.angle_gamma   90.00
#
_symmetry.space_group_name_H-M   'P 1'
#
loop_
_entity.id
_entity.type
_entity.pdbx_description
1 polymer ?
#
loop_
_entity_poly.entity_id
_entity_poly.type
_entity_poly.pdbx_seq_one_letter_code
_entity_poly.pdbx_strand_id
1 'polypeptide(L)'
;MSHPTRVVVGLSGGVDSAVTAHLLKQQGHEVIGIFMKNWEDDDDSEYCSSNIDFVDAAAVADVLGIEIEHVNFAADYKDRVFSEFVREYQAGRTPNPDILCNAEIKFKSFLDHAMRLGAEKIATGHYARVRLNEATGRHELLKGLDPSKDQSYFLHRLNQAQLSKTLFPVGELHKTEVRRIAQEIGLPNAKKKDSTGICFIGERPFREFLNRYISKEPGPIKDPSGRTIGQHVGLSFYTLGQRQGLGIGGIKAKGADMKALQARGLRGAGEHTPWFVARKDIPHNTLWVVQGHDHPWLLSPQLQATDVSWCAGQTPTPGAYAAKTRYRQTDAPCSLQGLGLPGGSTGFELSFSDPQWAVTPGQSAVLYDGEVCLGGGVIQSASACPSTTD
;
A
#
# COMPACT_ATOMS: atom_id res chain seq x y z
N MET A 1 -27.65 -26.04 -21.36
CA MET A 1 -27.43 -24.59 -21.21
C MET A 1 -26.50 -24.44 -20.01
N SER A 2 -25.31 -23.86 -20.17
CA SER A 2 -24.43 -23.61 -19.02
C SER A 2 -25.12 -22.62 -18.10
N HIS A 3 -25.25 -22.95 -16.82
CA HIS A 3 -25.77 -22.00 -15.83
C HIS A 3 -24.85 -20.77 -15.80
N PRO A 4 -25.40 -19.54 -15.72
CA PRO A 4 -24.58 -18.34 -15.59
C PRO A 4 -23.78 -18.43 -14.29
N THR A 5 -22.47 -18.24 -14.37
CA THR A 5 -21.60 -18.23 -13.19
C THR A 5 -22.02 -17.12 -12.25
N ARG A 6 -22.27 -17.46 -10.98
CA ARG A 6 -22.61 -16.49 -9.93
C ARG A 6 -21.36 -15.79 -9.42
N VAL A 7 -21.32 -14.46 -9.55
CA VAL A 7 -20.21 -13.61 -9.15
C VAL A 7 -20.67 -12.57 -8.15
N VAL A 8 -20.01 -12.54 -6.98
CA VAL A 8 -20.27 -11.53 -5.96
C VAL A 8 -19.26 -10.38 -6.09
N VAL A 9 -19.75 -9.15 -6.22
CA VAL A 9 -18.92 -7.96 -6.42
C VAL A 9 -18.87 -7.13 -5.15
N GLY A 10 -17.68 -6.82 -4.66
CA GLY A 10 -17.49 -5.85 -3.59
C GLY A 10 -17.80 -4.44 -4.10
N LEU A 11 -18.98 -3.90 -3.76
CA LEU A 11 -19.44 -2.56 -4.13
C LEU A 11 -19.12 -1.57 -3.01
N SER A 12 -18.16 -0.69 -3.22
CA SER A 12 -17.73 0.29 -2.20
C SER A 12 -18.40 1.66 -2.34
N GLY A 13 -19.41 1.80 -3.21
CA GLY A 13 -19.94 3.10 -3.64
C GLY A 13 -19.03 3.88 -4.60
N GLY A 14 -17.89 3.29 -4.99
CA GLY A 14 -16.95 3.86 -5.97
C GLY A 14 -17.31 3.50 -7.42
N VAL A 15 -16.77 4.28 -8.36
CA VAL A 15 -17.00 4.06 -9.81
C VAL A 15 -16.38 2.75 -10.29
N ASP A 16 -15.21 2.38 -9.78
CA ASP A 16 -14.48 1.20 -10.26
C ASP A 16 -15.23 -0.11 -9.96
N SER A 17 -15.80 -0.23 -8.76
CA SER A 17 -16.63 -1.38 -8.39
C SER A 17 -17.96 -1.41 -9.15
N ALA A 18 -18.53 -0.24 -9.44
CA ALA A 18 -19.78 -0.14 -10.20
C ALA A 18 -19.59 -0.60 -11.65
N VAL A 19 -18.54 -0.12 -12.32
CA VAL A 19 -18.19 -0.55 -13.69
C VAL A 19 -17.78 -2.02 -13.71
N THR A 20 -17.10 -2.51 -12.67
CA THR A 20 -16.82 -3.95 -12.51
C THR A 20 -18.09 -4.78 -12.56
N ALA A 21 -19.11 -4.42 -11.77
CA ALA A 21 -20.40 -5.12 -11.76
C ALA A 21 -21.10 -5.04 -13.11
N HIS A 22 -21.08 -3.86 -13.75
CA HIS A 22 -21.65 -3.66 -15.08
C HIS A 22 -21.02 -4.58 -16.14
N LEU A 23 -19.69 -4.62 -16.20
CA LEU A 23 -18.96 -5.44 -17.18
C LEU A 23 -19.27 -6.93 -17.01
N LEU A 24 -19.34 -7.42 -15.77
CA LEU A 24 -19.69 -8.82 -15.49
C LEU A 24 -21.13 -9.14 -15.89
N LYS A 25 -22.06 -8.20 -15.65
CA LYS A 25 -23.46 -8.36 -16.09
C LYS A 25 -23.56 -8.41 -17.62
N GLN A 26 -22.80 -7.58 -18.34
CA GLN A 26 -22.73 -7.63 -19.81
C GLN A 26 -22.14 -8.94 -20.35
N GLN A 27 -21.22 -9.57 -19.59
CA GLN A 27 -20.66 -10.89 -19.91
C GLN A 27 -21.64 -12.06 -19.63
N GLY A 28 -22.85 -11.77 -19.11
CA GLY A 28 -23.89 -12.77 -18.86
C GLY A 28 -23.78 -13.48 -17.49
N HIS A 29 -22.98 -12.95 -16.56
CA HIS A 29 -22.89 -13.47 -15.20
C HIS A 29 -24.12 -13.11 -14.36
N GLU A 30 -24.45 -13.95 -13.39
CA GLU A 30 -25.36 -13.60 -12.31
C GLU A 30 -24.56 -12.78 -11.28
N VAL A 31 -24.86 -11.49 -11.17
CA VAL A 31 -24.09 -10.54 -10.36
C VAL A 31 -24.86 -10.14 -9.11
N ILE A 32 -24.23 -10.31 -7.95
CA ILE A 32 -24.74 -9.84 -6.64
C ILE A 32 -23.73 -8.86 -6.06
N GLY A 33 -24.19 -7.72 -5.55
CA GLY A 33 -23.36 -6.74 -4.87
C GLY A 33 -23.26 -7.02 -3.37
N ILE A 34 -22.09 -6.80 -2.78
CA ILE A 34 -21.92 -6.71 -1.33
C ILE A 34 -21.24 -5.38 -0.99
N PHE A 35 -21.88 -4.60 -0.13
CA PHE A 35 -21.28 -3.47 0.55
C PHE A 35 -20.71 -3.93 1.89
N MET A 36 -19.44 -3.63 2.13
CA MET A 36 -18.72 -4.03 3.35
C MET A 36 -18.55 -2.83 4.29
N LYS A 37 -19.12 -2.93 5.49
CA LYS A 37 -18.80 -2.02 6.61
C LYS A 37 -17.70 -2.64 7.46
N ASN A 38 -16.52 -2.01 7.45
CA ASN A 38 -15.32 -2.55 8.10
C ASN A 38 -14.78 -1.65 9.22
N TRP A 39 -15.44 -0.54 9.52
CA TRP A 39 -15.03 0.40 10.57
C TRP A 39 -16.28 0.98 11.25
N GLU A 40 -16.23 1.07 12.59
CA GLU A 40 -17.35 1.55 13.42
C GLU A 40 -16.93 2.52 14.52
N ASP A 41 -15.64 2.60 14.86
CA ASP A 41 -15.11 3.40 15.99
C ASP A 41 -15.36 4.93 15.83
N ASP A 42 -15.94 5.37 14.72
CA ASP A 42 -16.15 6.77 14.33
C ASP A 42 -17.54 7.04 13.70
N ASP A 43 -18.52 6.16 13.91
CA ASP A 43 -19.87 6.27 13.31
C ASP A 43 -20.57 7.60 13.65
N ASP A 44 -20.26 8.20 14.80
CA ASP A 44 -20.79 9.49 15.28
C ASP A 44 -19.92 10.71 14.89
N SER A 45 -18.84 10.51 14.11
CA SER A 45 -17.92 11.58 13.72
C SER A 45 -18.32 12.24 12.39
N GLU A 46 -17.89 13.49 12.18
CA GLU A 46 -18.03 14.21 10.90
C GLU A 46 -17.34 13.49 9.72
N TYR A 47 -16.46 12.53 10.01
CA TYR A 47 -15.74 11.72 9.04
C TYR A 47 -16.46 10.41 8.66
N CYS A 48 -17.69 10.19 9.14
CA CYS A 48 -18.47 9.00 8.81
C CYS A 48 -19.02 9.06 7.37
N SER A 49 -18.28 8.47 6.41
CA SER A 49 -18.72 8.37 5.00
C SER A 49 -19.49 7.09 4.69
N SER A 50 -19.48 6.09 5.57
CA SER A 50 -19.98 4.75 5.27
C SER A 50 -21.45 4.72 4.85
N ASN A 51 -22.30 5.55 5.47
CA ASN A 51 -23.72 5.63 5.10
C ASN A 51 -23.90 6.26 3.71
N ILE A 52 -23.12 7.29 3.38
CA ILE A 52 -23.15 7.93 2.06
C ILE A 52 -22.65 6.93 1.00
N ASP A 53 -21.56 6.22 1.30
CA ASP A 53 -20.99 5.20 0.41
C ASP A 53 -21.96 4.03 0.19
N PHE A 54 -22.73 3.63 1.21
CA PHE A 54 -23.78 2.62 1.08
C PHE A 54 -24.94 3.11 0.19
N VAL A 55 -25.40 4.35 0.38
CA VAL A 55 -26.45 4.95 -0.47
C VAL A 55 -25.99 5.00 -1.93
N ASP A 56 -24.74 5.39 -2.19
CA ASP A 56 -24.16 5.38 -3.53
C ASP A 56 -24.10 3.96 -4.11
N ALA A 57 -23.72 2.96 -3.31
CA ALA A 57 -23.68 1.57 -3.74
C ALA A 57 -25.09 1.02 -4.06
N ALA A 58 -26.08 1.36 -3.25
CA ALA A 58 -27.47 0.98 -3.47
C ALA A 58 -28.05 1.63 -4.75
N ALA A 59 -27.75 2.91 -4.98
CA ALA A 59 -28.17 3.61 -6.20
C ALA A 59 -27.51 3.02 -7.46
N VAL A 60 -26.24 2.60 -7.37
CA VAL A 60 -25.57 1.84 -8.44
C VAL A 60 -26.26 0.50 -8.67
N ALA A 61 -26.59 -0.24 -7.61
CA ALA A 61 -27.23 -1.54 -7.71
C ALA A 61 -28.61 -1.45 -8.40
N ASP A 62 -29.39 -0.41 -8.09
CA ASP A 62 -30.67 -0.11 -8.74
C ASP A 62 -30.52 0.16 -10.23
N VAL A 63 -29.61 1.07 -10.63
CA VAL A 63 -29.32 1.36 -12.04
C VAL A 63 -28.87 0.11 -12.81
N LEU A 64 -28.05 -0.72 -12.17
CA LEU A 64 -27.57 -1.96 -12.76
C LEU A 64 -28.59 -3.09 -12.70
N GLY A 65 -29.68 -2.98 -11.94
CA GLY A 65 -30.65 -4.05 -11.70
C GLY A 65 -29.99 -5.30 -11.11
N ILE A 66 -29.23 -5.15 -10.03
CA ILE A 66 -28.58 -6.23 -9.28
C ILE A 66 -28.98 -6.14 -7.80
N GLU A 67 -28.99 -7.27 -7.11
CA GLU A 67 -29.20 -7.30 -5.66
C GLU A 67 -27.96 -6.77 -4.93
N ILE A 68 -28.17 -6.15 -3.77
CA ILE A 68 -27.09 -5.68 -2.90
C ILE A 68 -27.35 -6.08 -1.45
N GLU A 69 -26.34 -6.66 -0.82
CA GLU A 69 -26.35 -6.98 0.61
C GLU A 69 -25.37 -6.08 1.37
N HIS A 70 -25.70 -5.79 2.63
CA HIS A 70 -24.82 -5.07 3.54
C HIS A 70 -24.25 -6.06 4.57
N VAL A 71 -22.92 -6.18 4.61
CA VAL A 71 -22.22 -7.09 5.52
C VAL A 71 -21.23 -6.31 6.37
N ASN A 72 -21.22 -6.63 7.66
CA ASN A 72 -20.32 -6.00 8.63
C ASN A 72 -19.12 -6.92 8.90
N PHE A 73 -17.92 -6.46 8.58
CA PHE A 73 -16.65 -7.11 8.93
C PHE A 73 -15.78 -6.23 9.84
N ALA A 74 -16.37 -5.28 10.57
CA ALA A 74 -15.63 -4.37 11.44
C ALA A 74 -14.86 -5.10 12.55
N ALA A 75 -15.44 -6.17 13.12
CA ALA A 75 -14.74 -7.00 14.10
C ALA A 75 -13.50 -7.67 13.51
N ASP A 76 -13.63 -8.29 12.32
CA ASP A 76 -12.50 -8.91 11.60
C ASP A 76 -11.43 -7.88 11.24
N TYR A 77 -11.84 -6.69 10.76
CA TYR A 77 -10.92 -5.62 10.41
C TYR A 77 -10.14 -5.11 11.62
N LYS A 78 -10.84 -4.91 12.75
CA LYS A 78 -10.21 -4.44 13.99
C LYS A 78 -9.14 -5.42 14.46
N ASP A 79 -9.48 -6.71 14.53
CA ASP A 79 -8.59 -7.77 15.01
C ASP A 79 -7.41 -8.04 14.05
N ARG A 80 -7.70 -8.21 12.75
CA ARG A 80 -6.72 -8.72 11.78
C ARG A 80 -5.90 -7.64 11.09
N VAL A 81 -6.42 -6.42 11.00
CA VAL A 81 -5.80 -5.32 10.24
C VAL A 81 -5.37 -4.20 11.18
N PHE A 82 -6.31 -3.68 11.97
CA PHE A 82 -6.07 -2.48 12.77
C PHE A 82 -5.16 -2.73 13.97
N SER A 83 -5.33 -3.84 14.68
CA SER A 83 -4.45 -4.20 15.80
C SER A 83 -2.99 -4.38 15.35
N GLU A 84 -2.77 -5.04 14.20
CA GLU A 84 -1.44 -5.19 13.62
C GLU A 84 -0.85 -3.84 13.22
N PHE A 85 -1.65 -3.00 12.57
CA PHE A 85 -1.27 -1.65 12.18
C PHE A 85 -0.81 -0.81 13.38
N VAL A 86 -1.53 -0.83 14.50
CA VAL A 86 -1.12 -0.13 15.74
C VAL A 86 0.18 -0.72 16.30
N ARG A 87 0.30 -2.05 16.34
CA ARG A 87 1.50 -2.76 16.83
C ARG A 87 2.76 -2.37 16.05
N GLU A 88 2.67 -2.32 14.73
CA GLU A 88 3.78 -1.94 13.85
C GLU A 88 4.23 -0.49 14.09
N TYR A 89 3.27 0.42 14.24
CA TYR A 89 3.58 1.81 14.57
C TYR A 89 4.22 1.98 15.96
N GLN A 90 3.74 1.24 16.96
CA GLN A 90 4.34 1.23 18.31
C GLN A 90 5.78 0.69 18.28
N ALA A 91 6.07 -0.26 17.39
CA ALA A 91 7.42 -0.74 17.14
C ALA A 91 8.27 0.21 16.27
N GLY A 92 7.78 1.42 15.97
CA GLY A 92 8.49 2.43 15.20
C GLY A 92 8.60 2.11 13.71
N ARG A 93 7.84 1.15 13.19
CA ARG A 93 7.77 0.83 11.76
C ARG A 93 6.64 1.62 11.07
N THR A 94 6.57 1.55 9.75
CA THR A 94 5.52 2.20 8.97
C THR A 94 4.74 1.15 8.19
N PRO A 95 3.65 0.58 8.75
CA PRO A 95 2.86 -0.47 8.11
C PRO A 95 2.06 0.05 6.92
N ASN A 96 1.60 -0.88 6.07
CA ASN A 96 0.60 -0.60 5.04
C ASN A 96 -0.70 -1.38 5.33
N PRO A 97 -1.73 -0.74 5.92
CA PRO A 97 -2.96 -1.42 6.32
C PRO A 97 -3.78 -1.92 5.13
N ASP A 98 -3.64 -1.32 3.94
CA ASP A 98 -4.42 -1.70 2.75
C ASP A 98 -4.01 -3.08 2.23
N ILE A 99 -2.74 -3.45 2.38
CA ILE A 99 -2.23 -4.80 2.04
C ILE A 99 -2.91 -5.86 2.91
N LEU A 100 -2.94 -5.64 4.22
CA LEU A 100 -3.60 -6.54 5.18
C LEU A 100 -5.11 -6.56 4.96
N CYS A 101 -5.72 -5.40 4.70
CA CYS A 101 -7.14 -5.31 4.41
C CYS A 101 -7.53 -6.14 3.18
N ASN A 102 -6.73 -6.12 2.13
CA ASN A 102 -6.95 -7.01 0.99
C ASN A 102 -6.79 -8.48 1.42
N ALA A 103 -5.66 -8.85 2.03
CA ALA A 103 -5.37 -10.24 2.38
C ALA A 103 -6.38 -10.87 3.34
N GLU A 104 -6.79 -10.14 4.38
CA GLU A 104 -7.58 -10.65 5.51
C GLU A 104 -9.08 -10.36 5.41
N ILE A 105 -9.46 -9.26 4.74
CA ILE A 105 -10.87 -8.84 4.65
C ILE A 105 -11.40 -9.10 3.25
N LYS A 106 -10.86 -8.41 2.23
CA LYS A 106 -11.44 -8.49 0.87
C LYS A 106 -11.23 -9.84 0.20
N PHE A 107 -10.15 -10.54 0.45
CA PHE A 107 -9.89 -11.83 -0.22
C PHE A 107 -9.93 -13.01 0.74
N LYS A 108 -10.40 -12.79 1.98
CA LYS A 108 -10.62 -13.84 2.96
C LYS A 108 -12.03 -13.73 3.55
N SER A 109 -12.33 -12.81 4.46
CA SER A 109 -13.70 -12.71 5.04
C SER A 109 -14.79 -12.49 3.98
N PHE A 110 -14.58 -11.59 3.01
CA PHE A 110 -15.51 -11.38 1.89
C PHE A 110 -15.60 -12.60 0.96
N LEU A 111 -14.46 -13.21 0.63
CA LEU A 111 -14.43 -14.43 -0.19
C LEU A 111 -15.22 -15.56 0.48
N ASP A 112 -14.93 -15.85 1.75
CA ASP A 112 -15.58 -16.90 2.53
C ASP A 112 -17.09 -16.64 2.62
N HIS A 113 -17.51 -15.38 2.80
CA HIS A 113 -18.91 -14.99 2.80
C HIS A 113 -19.57 -15.22 1.44
N ALA A 114 -18.95 -14.76 0.35
CA ALA A 114 -19.47 -14.95 -1.00
C ALA A 114 -19.62 -16.43 -1.37
N MET A 115 -18.65 -17.27 -1.00
CA MET A 115 -18.73 -18.72 -1.25
C MET A 115 -19.90 -19.36 -0.49
N ARG A 116 -20.23 -18.89 0.72
CA ARG A 116 -21.41 -19.35 1.48
C ARG A 116 -22.74 -18.96 0.83
N LEU A 117 -22.78 -17.85 0.10
CA LEU A 117 -23.94 -17.42 -0.70
C LEU A 117 -24.06 -18.19 -2.04
N GLY A 118 -23.20 -19.20 -2.26
CA GLY A 118 -23.18 -20.02 -3.46
C GLY A 118 -22.50 -19.34 -4.66
N ALA A 119 -21.71 -18.29 -4.43
CA ALA A 119 -20.92 -17.69 -5.50
C ALA A 119 -19.81 -18.64 -5.95
N GLU A 120 -19.49 -18.62 -7.24
CA GLU A 120 -18.36 -19.36 -7.80
C GLU A 120 -17.09 -18.52 -7.84
N LYS A 121 -17.25 -17.19 -7.92
CA LYS A 121 -16.19 -16.19 -7.96
C LYS A 121 -16.58 -14.93 -7.18
N ILE A 122 -15.58 -14.17 -6.76
CA ILE A 122 -15.73 -12.78 -6.35
C ILE A 122 -15.11 -11.84 -7.38
N ALA A 123 -15.55 -10.58 -7.39
CA ALA A 123 -14.89 -9.53 -8.14
C ALA A 123 -14.76 -8.25 -7.31
N THR A 124 -13.76 -7.45 -7.67
CA THR A 124 -13.52 -6.14 -7.04
C THR A 124 -13.07 -5.14 -8.08
N GLY A 125 -13.23 -3.85 -7.78
CA GLY A 125 -12.78 -2.75 -8.63
C GLY A 125 -11.27 -2.49 -8.60
N HIS A 126 -10.42 -3.50 -8.36
CA HIS A 126 -8.97 -3.32 -8.37
C HIS A 126 -8.42 -3.30 -9.79
N TYR A 127 -7.45 -2.41 -10.04
CA TYR A 127 -6.67 -2.33 -11.28
C TYR A 127 -5.51 -3.32 -11.24
N ALA A 128 -5.84 -4.60 -11.33
CA ALA A 128 -4.90 -5.70 -11.48
C ALA A 128 -5.54 -6.75 -12.40
N ARG A 129 -4.79 -7.73 -12.89
CA ARG A 129 -5.36 -8.81 -13.72
C ARG A 129 -5.04 -10.16 -13.12
N VAL A 130 -5.84 -11.17 -13.44
CA VAL A 130 -5.55 -12.57 -13.09
C VAL A 130 -5.60 -13.40 -14.35
N ARG A 131 -4.61 -14.27 -14.53
CA ARG A 131 -4.53 -15.20 -15.65
C ARG A 131 -4.27 -16.62 -15.15
N LEU A 132 -4.93 -17.61 -15.72
CA LEU A 132 -4.49 -19.01 -15.59
C LEU A 132 -3.38 -19.26 -16.62
N ASN A 133 -2.16 -19.51 -16.15
CA ASN A 133 -1.05 -19.87 -17.02
C ASN A 133 -1.18 -21.35 -17.42
N GLU A 134 -1.46 -21.61 -18.69
CA GLU A 134 -1.68 -22.97 -19.21
C GLU A 134 -0.44 -23.87 -19.09
N ALA A 135 0.77 -23.29 -19.17
CA ALA A 135 2.00 -24.06 -19.08
C ALA A 135 2.29 -24.55 -17.65
N THR A 136 1.88 -23.79 -16.63
CA THR A 136 2.15 -24.13 -15.23
C THR A 136 0.92 -24.62 -14.47
N GLY A 137 -0.29 -24.42 -15.02
CA GLY A 137 -1.56 -24.67 -14.36
C GLY A 137 -1.86 -23.74 -13.17
N ARG A 138 -1.12 -22.63 -13.02
CA ARG A 138 -1.24 -21.71 -11.87
C ARG A 138 -1.89 -20.40 -12.25
N HIS A 139 -2.57 -19.79 -11.28
CA HIS A 139 -3.13 -18.45 -11.41
C HIS A 139 -2.03 -17.42 -11.12
N GLU A 140 -1.82 -16.49 -12.05
CA GLU A 140 -0.86 -15.40 -11.94
C GLU A 140 -1.59 -14.11 -11.63
N LEU A 141 -1.08 -13.35 -10.66
CA LEU A 141 -1.46 -11.95 -10.45
C LEU A 141 -0.62 -11.09 -11.40
N LEU A 142 -1.28 -10.26 -12.18
CA LEU A 142 -0.67 -9.39 -13.17
C LEU A 142 -0.94 -7.92 -12.83
N LYS A 143 -0.05 -7.03 -13.29
CA LYS A 143 -0.29 -5.59 -13.27
C LYS A 143 -1.53 -5.22 -14.08
N GLY A 144 -2.24 -4.18 -13.64
CA GLY A 144 -3.30 -3.57 -14.44
C GLY A 144 -2.73 -2.91 -15.71
N LEU A 145 -3.54 -2.83 -16.77
CA LEU A 145 -3.12 -2.20 -18.03
C LEU A 145 -2.83 -0.70 -17.90
N ASP A 146 -3.47 -0.02 -16.94
CA ASP A 146 -3.16 1.37 -16.59
C ASP A 146 -2.01 1.44 -15.58
N PRO A 147 -0.78 1.83 -15.98
CA PRO A 147 0.36 1.83 -15.08
C PRO A 147 0.22 2.85 -13.94
N SER A 148 -0.60 3.90 -14.14
CA SER A 148 -0.83 4.95 -13.14
C SER A 148 -1.80 4.51 -12.03
N LYS A 149 -2.55 3.44 -12.28
CA LYS A 149 -3.56 2.88 -11.37
C LYS A 149 -3.28 1.45 -10.94
N ASP A 150 -2.29 0.75 -11.52
CA ASP A 150 -1.87 -0.60 -11.13
C ASP A 150 -1.87 -0.80 -9.61
N GLN A 151 -2.71 -1.72 -9.14
CA GLN A 151 -2.92 -2.05 -7.74
C GLN A 151 -2.36 -3.43 -7.36
N SER A 152 -1.63 -4.11 -8.26
CA SER A 152 -1.00 -5.40 -7.97
C SER A 152 -0.11 -5.37 -6.73
N TYR A 153 0.51 -4.22 -6.43
CA TYR A 153 1.29 -3.99 -5.22
C TYR A 153 0.49 -4.29 -3.94
N PHE A 154 -0.78 -3.86 -3.86
CA PHE A 154 -1.61 -4.09 -2.68
C PHE A 154 -2.19 -5.51 -2.59
N LEU A 155 -2.02 -6.30 -3.66
CA LEU A 155 -2.57 -7.64 -3.81
C LEU A 155 -1.49 -8.71 -3.77
N HIS A 156 -0.23 -8.34 -3.50
CA HIS A 156 0.92 -9.26 -3.55
C HIS A 156 0.84 -10.44 -2.58
N ARG A 157 -0.05 -10.37 -1.56
CA ARG A 157 -0.25 -11.45 -0.60
C ARG A 157 -1.28 -12.49 -1.03
N LEU A 158 -1.96 -12.29 -2.16
CA LEU A 158 -2.99 -13.22 -2.63
C LEU A 158 -2.39 -14.56 -3.05
N ASN A 159 -2.98 -15.65 -2.58
CA ASN A 159 -2.56 -17.01 -2.89
C ASN A 159 -3.36 -17.64 -4.05
N GLN A 160 -2.98 -18.86 -4.45
CA GLN A 160 -3.64 -19.59 -5.54
C GLN A 160 -5.14 -19.81 -5.32
N ALA A 161 -5.58 -20.15 -4.11
CA ALA A 161 -6.98 -20.37 -3.82
C ALA A 161 -7.79 -19.08 -4.02
N GLN A 162 -7.27 -17.95 -3.51
CA GLN A 162 -7.89 -16.64 -3.65
C GLN A 162 -7.90 -16.17 -5.11
N LEU A 163 -6.77 -16.26 -5.81
CA LEU A 163 -6.65 -15.85 -7.21
C LEU A 163 -7.56 -16.69 -8.11
N SER A 164 -7.65 -18.01 -7.85
CA SER A 164 -8.54 -18.91 -8.61
C SER A 164 -10.02 -18.58 -8.48
N LYS A 165 -10.40 -17.77 -7.49
CA LYS A 165 -11.78 -17.38 -7.22
C LYS A 165 -12.04 -15.89 -7.46
N THR A 166 -11.09 -15.16 -8.03
CA THR A 166 -11.15 -13.70 -8.12
C THR A 166 -11.18 -13.22 -9.57
N LEU A 167 -11.96 -12.16 -9.83
CA LEU A 167 -12.01 -11.44 -11.09
C LEU A 167 -11.69 -9.95 -10.87
N PHE A 168 -10.97 -9.33 -11.82
CA PHE A 168 -10.67 -7.90 -11.84
C PHE A 168 -11.00 -7.26 -13.20
N PRO A 169 -12.29 -7.08 -13.53
CA PRO A 169 -12.70 -6.63 -14.87
C PRO A 169 -12.10 -5.28 -15.28
N VAL A 170 -11.96 -4.34 -14.35
CA VAL A 170 -11.39 -3.00 -14.64
C VAL A 170 -9.87 -3.01 -14.80
N GLY A 171 -9.19 -4.11 -14.46
CA GLY A 171 -7.75 -4.25 -14.68
C GLY A 171 -7.35 -4.28 -16.15
N GLU A 172 -8.29 -4.59 -17.04
CA GLU A 172 -8.13 -4.58 -18.50
C GLU A 172 -8.42 -3.20 -19.13
N LEU A 173 -8.64 -2.17 -18.33
CA LEU A 173 -9.06 -0.85 -18.81
C LEU A 173 -8.17 0.25 -18.24
N HIS A 174 -8.01 1.32 -19.03
CA HIS A 174 -7.53 2.59 -18.52
C HIS A 174 -8.58 3.26 -17.65
N LYS A 175 -8.17 4.03 -16.63
CA LYS A 175 -9.11 4.74 -15.75
C LYS A 175 -10.05 5.67 -16.52
N THR A 176 -9.56 6.29 -17.58
CA THR A 176 -10.33 7.15 -18.47
C THR A 176 -11.51 6.39 -19.10
N GLU A 177 -11.28 5.14 -19.49
CA GLU A 177 -12.29 4.29 -20.09
C GLU A 177 -13.34 3.83 -19.07
N VAL A 178 -12.90 3.47 -17.86
CA VAL A 178 -13.81 3.18 -16.75
C VAL A 178 -14.73 4.38 -16.47
N ARG A 179 -14.19 5.60 -16.48
CA ARG A 179 -14.98 6.83 -16.30
C ARG A 179 -15.94 7.08 -17.47
N ARG A 180 -15.55 6.79 -18.71
CA ARG A 180 -16.41 6.88 -19.89
C ARG A 180 -17.60 5.94 -19.77
N ILE A 181 -17.35 4.66 -19.50
CA ILE A 181 -18.41 3.64 -19.31
C ILE A 181 -19.38 4.07 -18.20
N ALA A 182 -18.85 4.54 -17.07
CA ALA A 182 -19.69 5.01 -15.96
C ALA A 182 -20.65 6.15 -16.35
N GLN A 183 -20.20 7.06 -17.21
CA GLN A 183 -21.03 8.15 -17.71
C GLN A 183 -22.09 7.65 -18.71
N GLU A 184 -21.71 6.74 -19.60
CA GLU A 184 -22.61 6.20 -20.65
C GLU A 184 -23.76 5.39 -20.07
N ILE A 185 -23.50 4.62 -19.03
CA ILE A 185 -24.54 3.82 -18.36
C ILE A 185 -25.32 4.63 -17.31
N GLY A 186 -25.03 5.93 -17.18
CA GLY A 186 -25.76 6.85 -16.31
C GLY A 186 -25.55 6.61 -14.82
N LEU A 187 -24.36 6.15 -14.39
CA LEU A 187 -24.12 5.91 -12.96
C LEU A 187 -24.20 7.21 -12.16
N PRO A 188 -24.92 7.22 -11.02
CA PRO A 188 -25.06 8.41 -10.18
C PRO A 188 -23.71 8.88 -9.61
N ASN A 189 -22.80 7.93 -9.36
CA ASN A 189 -21.47 8.20 -8.83
C ASN A 189 -20.41 8.46 -9.91
N ALA A 190 -20.76 8.58 -11.20
CA ALA A 190 -19.78 8.69 -12.31
C ALA A 190 -18.74 9.82 -12.13
N LYS A 191 -19.10 10.92 -11.45
CA LYS A 191 -18.23 12.07 -11.16
C LYS A 191 -17.54 12.01 -9.78
N LYS A 192 -17.82 11.00 -8.95
CA LYS A 192 -17.26 10.86 -7.60
C LYS A 192 -15.75 10.68 -7.68
N LYS A 193 -14.97 11.41 -6.87
CA LYS A 193 -13.51 11.28 -6.83
C LYS A 193 -13.10 9.89 -6.32
N ASP A 194 -11.90 9.45 -6.71
CA ASP A 194 -11.33 8.22 -6.16
C ASP A 194 -11.08 8.41 -4.66
N SER A 195 -11.35 7.37 -3.86
CA SER A 195 -11.09 7.40 -2.42
C SER A 195 -9.60 7.57 -2.14
N THR A 196 -9.28 8.48 -1.22
CA THR A 196 -7.94 8.73 -0.68
C THR A 196 -7.92 8.36 0.81
N GLY A 197 -6.74 8.08 1.36
CA GLY A 197 -6.59 7.66 2.76
C GLY A 197 -6.59 6.14 2.95
N ILE A 198 -6.71 5.71 4.21
CA ILE A 198 -6.67 4.30 4.59
C ILE A 198 -8.02 3.64 4.26
N CYS A 199 -7.98 2.45 3.66
CA CYS A 199 -9.18 1.73 3.29
C CYS A 199 -10.12 1.55 4.49
N PHE A 200 -11.40 1.90 4.30
CA PHE A 200 -12.51 1.84 5.27
C PHE A 200 -12.49 2.85 6.43
N ILE A 201 -11.35 3.50 6.71
CA ILE A 201 -11.26 4.56 7.73
C ILE A 201 -11.53 5.95 7.11
N GLY A 202 -11.28 6.11 5.80
CA GLY A 202 -11.55 7.32 5.04
C GLY A 202 -10.47 8.40 5.15
N GLU A 203 -10.69 9.53 4.49
CA GLU A 203 -9.77 10.68 4.49
C GLU A 203 -9.93 11.50 5.77
N ARG A 204 -8.88 11.56 6.60
CA ARG A 204 -8.86 12.31 7.86
C ARG A 204 -7.43 12.70 8.25
N PRO A 205 -7.24 13.67 9.17
CA PRO A 205 -5.91 13.98 9.71
C PRO A 205 -5.28 12.77 10.40
N PHE A 206 -4.37 12.10 9.67
CA PHE A 206 -3.82 10.81 10.08
C PHE A 206 -3.15 10.83 11.46
N ARG A 207 -2.43 11.92 11.76
CA ARG A 207 -1.77 12.11 13.06
C ARG A 207 -2.77 12.17 14.22
N GLU A 208 -3.92 12.83 14.03
CA GLU A 208 -4.94 12.96 15.07
C GLU A 208 -5.67 11.65 15.31
N PHE A 209 -5.92 10.90 14.24
CA PHE A 209 -6.45 9.55 14.32
C PHE A 209 -5.51 8.62 15.13
N LEU A 210 -4.23 8.57 14.79
CA LEU A 210 -3.25 7.72 15.49
C LEU A 210 -3.05 8.10 16.97
N ASN A 211 -3.20 9.37 17.34
CA ASN A 211 -3.05 9.83 18.73
C ASN A 211 -4.01 9.16 19.71
N ARG A 212 -5.11 8.58 19.22
CA ARG A 212 -6.08 7.86 20.06
C ARG A 212 -5.59 6.48 20.48
N TYR A 213 -4.60 5.93 19.77
CA TYR A 213 -4.16 4.55 19.91
C TYR A 213 -2.67 4.42 20.25
N ILE A 214 -1.88 5.48 20.08
CA ILE A 214 -0.43 5.49 20.30
C ILE A 214 -0.03 6.66 21.18
N SER A 215 0.76 6.37 22.22
CA SER A 215 1.32 7.38 23.13
C SER A 215 2.29 8.32 22.41
N LYS A 216 2.23 9.61 22.77
CA LYS A 216 3.21 10.59 22.33
C LYS A 216 4.41 10.57 23.25
N GLU A 217 5.58 10.27 22.69
CA GLU A 217 6.85 10.33 23.39
C GLU A 217 7.78 11.32 22.66
N PRO A 218 7.70 12.63 22.98
CA PRO A 218 8.53 13.63 22.34
C PRO A 218 10.02 13.39 22.59
N GLY A 219 10.84 13.67 21.58
CA GLY A 219 12.28 13.42 21.61
C GLY A 219 13.05 14.35 20.67
N PRO A 220 14.39 14.39 20.77
CA PRO A 220 15.20 15.30 19.97
C PRO A 220 15.21 14.92 18.49
N ILE A 221 15.20 15.94 17.62
CA ILE A 221 15.56 15.80 16.21
C ILE A 221 17.02 16.22 16.04
N LYS A 222 17.86 15.34 15.48
CA LYS A 222 19.30 15.58 15.29
C LYS A 222 19.70 15.50 13.81
N ASP A 223 20.71 16.29 13.45
CA ASP A 223 21.40 16.16 12.16
C ASP A 223 22.57 15.14 12.26
N PRO A 224 23.27 14.81 11.15
CA PRO A 224 24.37 13.85 11.17
C PRO A 224 25.56 14.23 12.06
N SER A 225 25.72 15.51 12.42
CA SER A 225 26.76 15.98 13.34
C SER A 225 26.39 15.74 14.82
N GLY A 226 25.19 15.25 15.09
CA GLY A 226 24.65 15.08 16.44
C GLY A 226 24.04 16.35 17.02
N ARG A 227 24.01 17.46 16.26
CA ARG A 227 23.40 18.71 16.70
C ARG A 227 21.88 18.56 16.76
N THR A 228 21.30 18.90 17.91
CA THR A 228 19.85 19.01 18.05
C THR A 228 19.33 20.21 17.29
N ILE A 229 18.37 19.98 16.39
CA ILE A 229 17.81 21.00 15.50
C ILE A 229 16.29 21.12 15.61
N GLY A 230 15.65 20.34 16.48
CA GLY A 230 14.24 20.42 16.76
C GLY A 230 13.80 19.35 17.77
N GLN A 231 12.48 19.22 17.93
CA GLN A 231 11.84 18.20 18.75
C GLN A 231 10.71 17.55 17.95
N HIS A 232 10.67 16.22 17.95
CA HIS A 232 9.59 15.46 17.33
C HIS A 232 8.49 15.16 18.35
N VAL A 233 7.28 14.88 17.86
CA VAL A 233 6.12 14.56 18.73
C VAL A 233 6.01 13.08 19.12
N GLY A 234 6.84 12.23 18.51
CA GLY A 234 6.93 10.79 18.75
C GLY A 234 7.39 10.08 17.48
N LEU A 235 8.30 9.10 17.56
CA LEU A 235 8.95 8.49 16.39
C LEU A 235 7.96 7.78 15.44
N SER A 236 6.87 7.24 15.98
CA SER A 236 5.81 6.58 15.21
C SER A 236 5.13 7.49 14.19
N PHE A 237 5.16 8.82 14.38
CA PHE A 237 4.56 9.78 13.46
C PHE A 237 5.45 10.15 12.27
N TYR A 238 6.62 9.51 12.15
CA TYR A 238 7.60 9.82 11.13
C TYR A 238 7.96 8.57 10.30
N THR A 239 8.00 8.76 8.99
CA THR A 239 8.39 7.73 8.01
C THR A 239 9.71 8.14 7.36
N LEU A 240 10.58 7.19 7.01
CA LEU A 240 11.84 7.53 6.34
C LEU A 240 11.56 8.23 5.00
N GLY A 241 12.40 9.20 4.63
CA GLY A 241 12.17 10.07 3.47
C GLY A 241 11.07 11.11 3.65
N GLN A 242 10.40 11.18 4.80
CA GLN A 242 9.38 12.22 5.05
C GLN A 242 10.02 13.61 5.12
N ARG A 243 9.46 14.55 4.34
CA ARG A 243 9.84 15.97 4.34
C ARG A 243 8.94 16.84 5.21
N GLN A 244 7.63 16.64 5.12
CA GLN A 244 6.64 17.49 5.77
C GLN A 244 6.49 17.14 7.26
N GLY A 245 6.05 18.10 8.08
CA GLY A 245 5.77 17.88 9.50
C GLY A 245 6.99 17.81 10.42
N LEU A 246 8.19 18.11 9.91
CA LEU A 246 9.42 18.18 10.71
C LEU A 246 9.51 19.44 11.58
N GLY A 247 8.85 20.54 11.19
CA GLY A 247 8.91 21.81 11.94
C GLY A 247 10.29 22.48 11.92
N ILE A 248 11.18 22.08 11.01
CA ILE A 248 12.54 22.60 10.90
C ILE A 248 12.55 23.75 9.88
N GLY A 249 12.75 24.98 10.35
CA GLY A 249 12.86 26.18 9.51
C GLY A 249 14.11 27.00 9.81
N GLY A 250 14.76 27.54 8.77
CA GLY A 250 15.72 28.65 8.89
C GLY A 250 17.01 28.36 9.67
N ILE A 251 17.51 27.13 9.66
CA ILE A 251 18.79 26.81 10.33
C ILE A 251 19.94 27.33 9.46
N LYS A 252 20.50 28.48 9.84
CA LYS A 252 21.72 29.00 9.22
C LYS A 252 22.86 28.00 9.41
N ALA A 253 23.46 27.56 8.31
CA ALA A 253 24.74 26.86 8.34
C ALA A 253 25.77 27.75 9.06
N LYS A 254 26.52 27.20 10.03
CA LYS A 254 27.56 27.93 10.77
C LYS A 254 28.90 27.22 10.60
N GLY A 255 29.98 27.99 10.49
CA GLY A 255 31.34 27.46 10.57
C GLY A 255 31.78 26.63 9.36
N ALA A 256 32.28 25.42 9.59
CA ALA A 256 32.92 24.56 8.60
C ALA A 256 31.96 24.13 7.47
N ASP A 257 30.68 23.89 7.79
CA ASP A 257 29.65 23.50 6.84
C ASP A 257 29.42 24.59 5.77
N MET A 258 29.48 25.85 6.18
CA MET A 258 29.34 27.00 5.28
C MET A 258 30.55 27.14 4.34
N LYS A 259 31.76 26.79 4.82
CA LYS A 259 32.97 26.72 3.98
C LYS A 259 32.92 25.56 2.98
N ALA A 260 32.43 24.39 3.38
CA ALA A 260 32.28 23.23 2.48
C ALA A 260 31.23 23.48 1.39
N LEU A 261 30.10 24.11 1.74
CA LEU A 261 29.05 24.52 0.80
C LEU A 261 29.55 25.61 -0.17
N GLN A 262 30.33 26.58 0.31
CA GLN A 262 30.98 27.58 -0.55
C GLN A 262 32.07 26.99 -1.46
N ALA A 263 32.86 26.03 -0.97
CA ALA A 263 33.89 25.34 -1.75
C ALA A 263 33.29 24.51 -2.91
N ARG A 264 32.04 24.05 -2.76
CA ARG A 264 31.26 23.40 -3.82
C ARG A 264 30.54 24.39 -4.76
N GLY A 265 30.81 25.69 -4.67
CA GLY A 265 30.24 26.73 -5.54
C GLY A 265 28.79 27.11 -5.24
N LEU A 266 28.21 26.61 -4.14
CA LEU A 266 26.80 26.78 -3.81
C LEU A 266 26.59 28.00 -2.90
N ARG A 267 26.68 29.21 -3.45
CA ARG A 267 26.28 30.44 -2.73
C ARG A 267 24.78 30.37 -2.40
N GLY A 268 24.41 30.31 -1.12
CA GLY A 268 23.03 30.21 -0.65
C GLY A 268 22.54 28.79 -0.34
N ALA A 269 23.36 27.76 -0.54
CA ALA A 269 23.02 26.42 -0.05
C ALA A 269 23.20 26.36 1.47
N GLY A 270 22.15 25.88 2.15
CA GLY A 270 21.99 25.93 3.60
C GLY A 270 20.62 26.49 4.00
N GLU A 271 20.10 27.49 3.28
CA GLU A 271 18.80 28.13 3.59
C GLU A 271 17.60 27.49 2.88
N HIS A 272 17.80 26.69 1.82
CA HIS A 272 16.71 26.18 0.97
C HIS A 272 16.69 24.68 0.70
N THR A 273 17.67 23.90 1.15
CA THR A 273 17.68 22.45 0.94
C THR A 273 16.73 21.77 1.93
N PRO A 274 15.73 21.00 1.46
CA PRO A 274 14.75 20.38 2.33
C PRO A 274 15.38 19.34 3.24
N TRP A 275 14.84 19.25 4.47
CA TRP A 275 15.16 18.20 5.43
C TRP A 275 14.28 16.99 5.20
N PHE A 276 14.86 15.81 5.40
CA PHE A 276 14.19 14.52 5.29
C PHE A 276 14.50 13.66 6.51
N VAL A 277 13.54 12.87 6.96
CA VAL A 277 13.78 11.81 7.96
C VAL A 277 14.68 10.74 7.36
N ALA A 278 15.84 10.50 7.97
CA ALA A 278 16.79 9.48 7.51
C ALA A 278 16.80 8.24 8.40
N ARG A 279 16.70 8.41 9.73
CA ARG A 279 16.73 7.28 10.68
C ARG A 279 15.82 7.53 11.88
N LYS A 280 15.34 6.44 12.48
CA LYS A 280 14.63 6.41 13.76
C LYS A 280 15.45 5.60 14.74
N ASP A 281 15.98 6.25 15.78
CA ASP A 281 16.71 5.60 16.85
C ASP A 281 15.73 5.37 18.01
N ILE A 282 15.12 4.19 18.01
CA ILE A 282 14.10 3.80 18.99
C ILE A 282 14.68 3.75 20.41
N PRO A 283 15.86 3.11 20.67
CA PRO A 283 16.45 3.07 22.01
C PRO A 283 16.72 4.45 22.63
N HIS A 284 17.14 5.43 21.82
CA HIS A 284 17.46 6.79 22.32
C HIS A 284 16.35 7.82 22.04
N ASN A 285 15.17 7.37 21.61
CA ASN A 285 14.05 8.22 21.20
C ASN A 285 14.48 9.43 20.35
N THR A 286 15.32 9.20 19.33
CA THR A 286 15.94 10.28 18.52
C THR A 286 15.56 10.14 17.05
N LEU A 287 15.11 11.24 16.45
CA LEU A 287 14.83 11.32 15.00
C LEU A 287 16.03 11.93 14.29
N TRP A 288 16.64 11.18 13.38
CA TRP A 288 17.77 11.67 12.58
C TRP A 288 17.28 12.18 11.23
N VAL A 289 17.66 13.40 10.87
CA VAL A 289 17.26 14.04 9.62
C VAL A 289 18.47 14.52 8.83
N VAL A 290 18.32 14.58 7.52
CA VAL A 290 19.39 14.96 6.59
C VAL A 290 18.88 15.97 5.56
N GLN A 291 19.77 16.78 5.01
CA GLN A 291 19.46 17.66 3.89
C GLN A 291 19.79 16.99 2.57
N GLY A 292 18.90 17.18 1.58
CA GLY A 292 19.10 16.71 0.21
C GLY A 292 18.55 15.30 -0.02
N HIS A 293 17.99 15.10 -1.20
CA HIS A 293 17.35 13.84 -1.58
C HIS A 293 18.35 12.68 -1.71
N ASP A 294 19.57 13.00 -2.16
CA ASP A 294 20.61 12.02 -2.49
C ASP A 294 21.58 11.74 -1.33
N HIS A 295 21.19 12.13 -0.10
CA HIS A 295 22.03 11.87 1.06
C HIS A 295 22.22 10.35 1.24
N PRO A 296 23.45 9.84 1.49
CA PRO A 296 23.73 8.40 1.55
C PRO A 296 22.85 7.62 2.53
N TRP A 297 22.47 8.24 3.65
CA TRP A 297 21.55 7.63 4.63
C TRP A 297 20.14 7.38 4.11
N LEU A 298 19.72 8.03 3.02
CA LEU A 298 18.44 7.79 2.36
C LEU A 298 18.54 6.76 1.24
N LEU A 299 19.74 6.30 0.88
CA LEU A 299 19.97 5.42 -0.26
C LEU A 299 20.36 4.03 0.24
N SER A 300 19.66 3.00 -0.21
CA SER A 300 19.87 1.62 0.23
C SER A 300 20.10 0.68 -0.96
N PRO A 301 21.33 0.14 -1.15
CA PRO A 301 21.59 -0.84 -2.20
C PRO A 301 21.00 -2.23 -1.88
N GLN A 302 20.61 -2.49 -0.63
CA GLN A 302 20.12 -3.79 -0.20
C GLN A 302 18.97 -3.65 0.80
N LEU A 303 18.03 -4.61 0.77
CA LEU A 303 16.99 -4.76 1.78
C LEU A 303 16.74 -6.22 2.09
N GLN A 304 16.22 -6.47 3.29
CA GLN A 304 15.76 -7.77 3.74
C GLN A 304 14.27 -7.69 4.08
N ALA A 305 13.52 -8.71 3.65
CA ALA A 305 12.09 -8.80 3.88
C ALA A 305 11.69 -10.14 4.52
N THR A 306 10.73 -10.07 5.43
CA THR A 306 10.11 -11.19 6.16
C THR A 306 8.61 -11.26 5.87
N ASP A 307 7.86 -12.13 6.57
CA ASP A 307 6.42 -12.33 6.36
C ASP A 307 6.09 -12.53 4.86
N VAL A 308 6.79 -13.49 4.26
CA VAL A 308 6.78 -13.71 2.82
C VAL A 308 5.46 -14.33 2.37
N SER A 309 4.91 -13.82 1.28
CA SER A 309 3.79 -14.42 0.56
C SER A 309 4.07 -14.41 -0.93
N TRP A 310 3.98 -15.58 -1.56
CA TRP A 310 4.20 -15.76 -2.99
C TRP A 310 2.89 -16.15 -3.65
N CYS A 311 2.50 -15.44 -4.71
CA CYS A 311 1.23 -15.68 -5.38
C CYS A 311 1.12 -17.13 -5.89
N ALA A 312 2.22 -17.66 -6.43
CA ALA A 312 2.32 -19.04 -6.89
C ALA A 312 2.36 -20.09 -5.76
N GLY A 313 2.45 -19.68 -4.49
CA GLY A 313 2.63 -20.58 -3.33
C GLY A 313 4.04 -21.18 -3.20
N GLN A 314 4.96 -20.78 -4.07
CA GLN A 314 6.36 -21.21 -4.04
C GLN A 314 7.26 -20.00 -4.20
N THR A 315 8.48 -20.10 -3.68
CA THR A 315 9.45 -19.01 -3.85
C THR A 315 9.95 -18.96 -5.29
N PRO A 316 10.12 -17.77 -5.87
CA PRO A 316 10.87 -17.58 -7.10
C PRO A 316 12.30 -18.11 -7.01
N THR A 317 12.84 -18.56 -8.14
CA THR A 317 14.26 -18.91 -8.25
C THR A 317 15.11 -17.64 -8.02
N PRO A 318 16.26 -17.71 -7.33
CA PRO A 318 17.20 -16.60 -7.30
C PRO A 318 17.56 -16.11 -8.70
N GLY A 319 17.57 -14.79 -8.91
CA GLY A 319 17.71 -14.21 -10.25
C GLY A 319 17.38 -12.72 -10.34
N ALA A 320 17.40 -12.22 -11.56
CA ALA A 320 17.10 -10.82 -11.88
C ALA A 320 15.59 -10.59 -12.01
N TYR A 321 15.10 -9.57 -11.32
CA TYR A 321 13.68 -9.19 -11.26
C TYR A 321 13.53 -7.68 -11.17
N ALA A 322 12.28 -7.21 -11.13
CA ALA A 322 11.96 -5.86 -10.68
C ALA A 322 11.32 -5.90 -9.28
N ALA A 323 11.51 -4.85 -8.49
CA ALA A 323 10.84 -4.71 -7.21
C ALA A 323 10.29 -3.30 -6.98
N LYS A 324 9.22 -3.22 -6.19
CA LYS A 324 8.69 -1.97 -5.62
C LYS A 324 8.83 -2.03 -4.10
N THR A 325 9.38 -0.98 -3.49
CA THR A 325 9.49 -0.85 -2.02
C THR A 325 8.40 0.05 -1.44
N ARG A 326 7.65 0.73 -2.32
CA ARG A 326 6.52 1.60 -2.01
C ARG A 326 5.54 1.61 -3.18
N TYR A 327 4.27 1.88 -2.88
CA TYR A 327 3.26 2.08 -3.92
C TYR A 327 3.58 3.31 -4.78
N ARG A 328 3.35 3.21 -6.10
CA ARG A 328 3.69 4.20 -7.15
C ARG A 328 5.19 4.48 -7.36
N GLN A 329 6.06 3.70 -6.75
CA GLN A 329 7.45 3.67 -7.18
C GLN A 329 7.52 3.01 -8.57
N THR A 330 8.39 3.53 -9.43
CA THR A 330 8.82 2.83 -10.64
C THR A 330 9.49 1.52 -10.24
N ASP A 331 9.26 0.49 -11.04
CA ASP A 331 9.97 -0.78 -10.94
C ASP A 331 11.49 -0.59 -10.89
N ALA A 332 12.10 -1.03 -9.81
CA ALA A 332 13.55 -0.99 -9.64
C ALA A 332 14.15 -2.34 -10.02
N PRO A 333 15.09 -2.41 -10.99
CA PRO A 333 15.85 -3.62 -11.27
C PRO A 333 16.57 -4.11 -10.00
N CYS A 334 16.42 -5.39 -9.71
CA CYS A 334 16.98 -6.01 -8.52
C CYS A 334 17.42 -7.45 -8.79
N SER A 335 18.27 -7.97 -7.92
CA SER A 335 18.64 -9.39 -7.87
C SER A 335 18.18 -10.00 -6.56
N LEU A 336 17.44 -11.10 -6.67
CA LEU A 336 17.02 -11.95 -5.55
C LEU A 336 18.15 -12.93 -5.23
N GLN A 337 18.79 -12.78 -4.06
CA GLN A 337 20.03 -13.50 -3.72
C GLN A 337 19.77 -14.91 -3.12
N GLY A 338 18.59 -15.15 -2.51
CA GLY A 338 18.24 -16.45 -1.91
C GLY A 338 17.21 -16.35 -0.78
N LEU A 339 16.75 -17.52 -0.31
CA LEU A 339 15.86 -17.65 0.84
C LEU A 339 16.65 -17.90 2.12
N GLY A 340 16.24 -17.22 3.19
CA GLY A 340 16.86 -17.34 4.50
C GLY A 340 17.63 -16.08 4.81
N LEU A 341 17.25 -15.44 5.91
CA LEU A 341 17.97 -14.30 6.44
C LEU A 341 19.05 -14.77 7.42
N PRO A 342 20.08 -13.94 7.67
CA PRO A 342 21.02 -14.19 8.76
C PRO A 342 20.26 -14.48 10.06
N GLY A 343 20.57 -15.60 10.73
CA GLY A 343 19.88 -16.03 11.95
C GLY A 343 18.73 -17.04 11.74
N GLY A 344 18.50 -17.53 10.51
CA GLY A 344 17.60 -18.67 10.24
C GLY A 344 16.13 -18.31 10.08
N SER A 345 15.78 -17.02 9.99
CA SER A 345 14.42 -16.59 9.72
C SER A 345 14.06 -16.75 8.24
N THR A 346 12.79 -17.08 7.98
CA THR A 346 12.23 -17.18 6.63
C THR A 346 12.05 -15.79 6.05
N GLY A 347 12.74 -15.50 4.96
CA GLY A 347 12.72 -14.20 4.30
C GLY A 347 13.52 -14.23 3.00
N PHE A 348 13.66 -13.07 2.37
CA PHE A 348 14.50 -12.88 1.19
C PHE A 348 15.30 -11.58 1.26
N GLU A 349 16.40 -11.55 0.51
CA GLU A 349 17.23 -10.36 0.32
C GLU A 349 17.18 -9.91 -1.14
N LEU A 350 17.07 -8.59 -1.32
CA LEU A 350 17.19 -7.95 -2.63
C LEU A 350 18.42 -7.05 -2.65
N SER A 351 19.19 -7.15 -3.73
CA SER A 351 20.24 -6.20 -4.06
C SER A 351 19.87 -5.39 -5.30
N PHE A 352 20.14 -4.09 -5.27
CA PHE A 352 19.86 -3.14 -6.34
C PHE A 352 21.17 -2.56 -6.86
N SER A 353 21.32 -2.47 -8.19
CA SER A 353 22.47 -1.78 -8.80
C SER A 353 22.43 -0.28 -8.52
N ASP A 354 21.22 0.29 -8.61
CA ASP A 354 20.94 1.67 -8.23
C ASP A 354 20.32 1.68 -6.83
N PRO A 355 20.95 2.33 -5.83
CA PRO A 355 20.43 2.38 -4.47
C PRO A 355 19.01 2.94 -4.39
N GLN A 356 18.17 2.28 -3.60
CA GLN A 356 16.75 2.63 -3.46
C GLN A 356 16.55 3.71 -2.40
N TRP A 357 15.71 4.68 -2.72
CA TRP A 357 15.45 5.82 -1.86
C TRP A 357 14.47 5.49 -0.73
N ALA A 358 14.85 5.84 0.50
CA ALA A 358 14.07 5.76 1.73
C ALA A 358 13.38 4.40 1.95
N VAL A 359 14.07 3.29 1.69
CA VAL A 359 13.55 1.95 2.00
C VAL A 359 13.16 1.89 3.48
N THR A 360 11.90 1.57 3.77
CA THR A 360 11.31 1.77 5.11
C THR A 360 10.82 0.47 5.72
N PRO A 361 11.32 0.09 6.90
CA PRO A 361 10.80 -1.04 7.64
C PRO A 361 9.30 -0.94 7.94
N GLY A 362 8.57 -2.03 7.72
CA GLY A 362 7.11 -2.13 7.81
C GLY A 362 6.37 -1.89 6.48
N GLN A 363 7.01 -1.26 5.48
CA GLN A 363 6.48 -1.27 4.11
C GLN A 363 6.76 -2.61 3.45
N SER A 364 6.15 -2.86 2.28
CA SER A 364 6.32 -4.12 1.55
C SER A 364 7.34 -4.00 0.43
N ALA A 365 8.16 -5.03 0.26
CA ALA A 365 8.95 -5.27 -0.94
C ALA A 365 8.20 -6.27 -1.81
N VAL A 366 7.74 -5.83 -2.99
CA VAL A 366 6.96 -6.64 -3.93
C VAL A 366 7.80 -6.91 -5.18
N LEU A 367 7.95 -8.19 -5.54
CA LEU A 367 8.73 -8.64 -6.69
C LEU A 367 7.84 -8.85 -7.93
N TYR A 368 8.41 -8.52 -9.08
CA TYR A 368 7.79 -8.63 -10.38
C TYR A 368 8.72 -9.29 -11.39
N ASP A 369 8.14 -10.14 -12.24
CA ASP A 369 8.74 -10.64 -13.47
C ASP A 369 7.93 -10.10 -14.67
N GLY A 370 8.42 -9.00 -15.25
CA GLY A 370 7.67 -8.23 -16.23
C GLY A 370 6.35 -7.69 -15.68
N GLU A 371 5.24 -8.24 -16.16
CA GLU A 371 3.88 -7.90 -15.70
C GLU A 371 3.39 -8.78 -14.53
N VAL A 372 4.06 -9.89 -14.26
CA VAL A 372 3.65 -10.86 -13.23
C VAL A 372 4.11 -10.38 -11.86
N CYS A 373 3.17 -10.16 -10.95
CA CYS A 373 3.44 -9.99 -9.52
C CYS A 373 3.72 -11.37 -8.91
N LEU A 374 4.96 -11.59 -8.50
CA LEU A 374 5.39 -12.87 -7.94
C LEU A 374 4.94 -13.01 -6.48
N GLY A 375 4.80 -11.88 -5.79
CA GLY A 375 4.51 -11.79 -4.36
C GLY A 375 5.48 -10.83 -3.68
N GLY A 376 5.68 -10.99 -2.39
CA GLY A 376 6.56 -10.10 -1.62
C GLY A 376 6.57 -10.38 -0.13
N GLY A 377 7.15 -9.45 0.62
CA GLY A 377 7.24 -9.53 2.08
C GLY A 377 7.30 -8.14 2.70
N VAL A 378 7.25 -8.11 4.03
CA VAL A 378 7.41 -6.88 4.83
C VAL A 378 8.90 -6.60 5.00
N ILE A 379 9.34 -5.41 4.62
CA ILE A 379 10.71 -4.93 4.78
C ILE A 379 11.02 -4.92 6.27
N GLN A 380 12.02 -5.69 6.67
CA GLN A 380 12.52 -5.75 8.04
C GLN A 380 13.65 -4.73 8.24
N SER A 381 14.58 -4.66 7.28
CA SER A 381 15.75 -3.81 7.33
C SER A 381 16.22 -3.42 5.93
N ALA A 382 17.02 -2.36 5.88
CA ALA A 382 17.75 -1.94 4.68
C ALA A 382 19.14 -1.44 5.10
N SER A 383 20.15 -1.78 4.31
CA SER A 383 21.52 -1.32 4.52
C SER A 383 21.69 0.02 3.80
N ALA A 384 22.02 1.08 4.52
CA ALA A 384 22.30 2.38 3.91
C ALA A 384 23.65 2.35 3.17
N CYS A 385 23.81 3.20 2.15
CA CYS A 385 25.12 3.44 1.54
C CYS A 385 26.13 3.90 2.61
N PRO A 386 27.40 3.44 2.54
CA PRO A 386 28.45 3.92 3.44
C PRO A 386 28.58 5.44 3.37
N SER A 387 28.61 6.13 4.51
CA SER A 387 29.02 7.53 4.55
C SER A 387 30.53 7.61 4.36
N THR A 388 31.02 8.53 3.52
CA THR A 388 32.45 8.84 3.39
C THR A 388 33.05 9.55 4.61
N THR A 389 32.34 9.58 5.74
CA THR A 389 32.65 10.39 6.93
C THR A 389 32.34 9.65 8.23
N ASP A 390 32.59 8.35 8.27
CA ASP A 390 32.55 7.58 9.52
C ASP A 390 33.91 7.65 10.24
#